data_AF-A0A4Y9FBV9-F1
#
_entry.id   AF-A0A4Y9FBV9-F1
#
_cell.length_a   1.000
_cell.length_b   1.000
_cell.length_c   1.000
_cell.angle_alpha   90.00
_cell.angle_beta   90.00
_cell.angle_gamma   90.00
#
_symmetry.space_group_name_H-M   'P 1'
#
loop_
_entity.id
_entity.type
_entity.pdbx_description
1 polymer ?
#
loop_
_entity_poly.entity_id
_entity_poly.type
_entity_poly.pdbx_seq_one_letter_code
_entity_poly.pdbx_strand_id
1 'polypeptide(L)'
;MAWRLYALDLPRQEAEEALLRGSEPEAFHLLEESWEARTAPPQPWPEPLYFLDGRERTEALISDGERLALLGCVAAGTVVWEGGRMRLLSPVVRRVGVGLEKPLAVGELAYEPVPAAGEGLEGLQEGLRQARAGLEQELAKELVGGLLVVDGPVRAVREGPVLGYIKTHWVRYLPKEEEALLRALAPGERTPAFRVRRQGMELASWYLRLPLPPEGVRPPESGLLRVETPLQGDFGALADLSLSLFPALASHPVKDPRAPQNLLPVGGLERELSRRMGSREVVARMLARHLGR
;
A
#
# COMPACT_ATOMS: atom_id res chain seq x y z
N MET A 1 -21.76 18.76 -25.04
CA MET A 1 -22.26 18.88 -23.65
C MET A 1 -21.10 19.37 -22.78
N ALA A 2 -21.36 20.26 -21.82
CA ALA A 2 -20.31 20.90 -21.03
C ALA A 2 -20.28 20.32 -19.61
N TRP A 3 -19.12 19.86 -19.17
CA TRP A 3 -18.91 19.38 -17.80
C TRP A 3 -19.13 20.51 -16.79
N ARG A 4 -19.88 20.22 -15.74
CA ARG A 4 -20.13 21.11 -14.59
C ARG A 4 -19.74 20.43 -13.30
N LEU A 5 -19.35 21.24 -12.33
CA LEU A 5 -19.01 20.78 -10.99
C LEU A 5 -20.27 20.27 -10.29
N TYR A 6 -20.23 19.01 -9.84
CA TYR A 6 -21.27 18.39 -9.05
C TYR A 6 -20.92 18.42 -7.55
N ALA A 7 -19.69 18.02 -7.20
CA ALA A 7 -19.18 18.07 -5.83
C ALA A 7 -17.65 18.24 -5.82
N LEU A 8 -17.12 18.97 -4.83
CA LEU A 8 -15.67 19.07 -4.58
C LEU A 8 -15.15 17.98 -3.65
N ASP A 9 -15.98 17.60 -2.68
CA ASP A 9 -15.71 16.53 -1.76
C ASP A 9 -16.73 15.42 -1.97
N LEU A 10 -16.21 14.21 -2.17
CA LEU A 10 -16.98 13.01 -1.94
C LEU A 10 -16.79 12.62 -0.49
N PRO A 11 -17.82 12.08 0.19
CA PRO A 11 -17.59 11.40 1.45
C PRO A 11 -16.48 10.40 1.23
N ARG A 12 -15.45 10.49 2.07
CA ARG A 12 -14.41 9.47 2.12
C ARG A 12 -15.17 8.20 2.49
N GLN A 13 -15.40 7.31 1.54
CA GLN A 13 -15.57 5.93 1.92
C GLN A 13 -14.26 5.62 2.62
N GLU A 14 -14.32 5.42 3.93
CA GLU A 14 -13.34 4.56 4.55
C GLU A 14 -13.39 3.31 3.69
N ALA A 15 -12.34 3.09 2.90
CA ALA A 15 -12.17 1.85 2.17
C ALA A 15 -11.83 0.76 3.20
N GLU A 16 -12.66 0.62 4.23
CA GLU A 16 -12.94 -0.65 4.81
C GLU A 16 -13.80 -1.40 3.78
N GLU A 17 -13.57 -2.71 3.68
CA GLU A 17 -14.50 -3.62 3.02
C GLU A 17 -14.49 -3.68 1.49
N ALA A 18 -13.33 -4.03 0.91
CA ALA A 18 -13.31 -4.93 -0.26
C ALA A 18 -12.31 -6.09 -0.14
N LEU A 19 -11.41 -6.04 0.86
CA LEU A 19 -10.55 -7.17 1.21
C LEU A 19 -11.20 -8.15 2.23
N LEU A 20 -12.43 -7.87 2.67
CA LEU A 20 -13.06 -8.47 3.84
C LEU A 20 -14.04 -9.62 3.56
N ARG A 21 -13.98 -10.20 2.35
CA ARG A 21 -14.56 -11.52 2.11
C ARG A 21 -13.45 -12.49 1.76
N GLY A 22 -12.54 -12.69 2.71
CA GLY A 22 -11.85 -13.97 2.75
C GLY A 22 -12.91 -15.04 2.92
N SER A 23 -13.04 -15.93 1.94
CA SER A 23 -13.59 -17.26 2.17
C SER A 23 -12.87 -17.87 3.39
N GLU A 24 -13.52 -18.80 4.09
CA GLU A 24 -12.81 -19.62 5.09
C GLU A 24 -11.45 -20.01 4.51
N PRO A 25 -10.35 -19.90 5.29
CA PRO A 25 -9.04 -20.22 4.78
C PRO A 25 -9.14 -21.62 4.14
N GLU A 26 -8.82 -21.70 2.84
CA GLU A 26 -8.43 -22.98 2.26
C GLU A 26 -7.48 -23.64 3.25
N ALA A 27 -7.64 -24.94 3.48
CA ALA A 27 -6.95 -25.70 4.53
C ALA A 27 -5.58 -25.09 4.87
N PHE A 28 -5.41 -24.59 6.09
CA PHE A 28 -4.18 -23.92 6.49
C PHE A 28 -2.96 -24.79 6.14
N HIS A 29 -2.04 -24.24 5.34
CA HIS A 29 -0.94 -24.98 4.75
C HIS A 29 0.40 -24.41 5.25
N LEU A 30 1.08 -25.15 6.13
CA LEU A 30 2.41 -24.81 6.58
C LEU A 30 3.45 -24.95 5.46
N LEU A 31 4.37 -23.98 5.38
CA LEU A 31 5.55 -24.04 4.52
C LEU A 31 6.82 -24.32 5.31
N GLU A 32 6.80 -23.99 6.60
CA GLU A 32 7.87 -24.28 7.56
C GLU A 32 7.30 -25.21 8.65
N GLU A 33 8.06 -26.24 9.01
CA GLU A 33 7.67 -27.22 10.04
C GLU A 33 7.65 -26.59 11.44
N SER A 34 6.86 -27.19 12.35
CA SER A 34 6.67 -26.80 13.76
C SER A 34 6.15 -25.36 13.96
N TRP A 35 4.89 -25.22 14.40
CA TRP A 35 4.25 -23.91 14.63
C TRP A 35 4.75 -23.20 15.91
N GLU A 36 6.01 -22.79 15.91
CA GLU A 36 6.69 -22.15 17.04
C GLU A 36 7.36 -20.84 16.62
N ALA A 37 7.56 -19.93 17.58
CA ALA A 37 8.21 -18.65 17.31
C ALA A 37 9.62 -18.84 16.75
N ARG A 38 9.95 -18.05 15.72
CA ARG A 38 11.25 -18.10 15.04
C ARG A 38 11.99 -16.79 15.17
N THR A 39 13.30 -16.91 15.34
CA THR A 39 14.26 -15.82 15.29
C THR A 39 15.31 -16.10 14.21
N ALA A 40 16.01 -15.06 13.78
CA ALA A 40 17.12 -15.19 12.85
C ALA A 40 18.25 -14.25 13.29
N PRO A 41 19.52 -14.59 13.04
CA PRO A 41 20.63 -13.67 13.29
C PRO A 41 20.48 -12.42 12.42
N PRO A 42 20.99 -11.25 12.86
CA PRO A 42 20.97 -10.03 12.06
C PRO A 42 21.63 -10.24 10.68
N GLN A 43 20.94 -9.80 9.64
CA GLN A 43 21.39 -9.89 8.25
C GLN A 43 21.63 -8.48 7.67
N PRO A 44 22.65 -8.31 6.81
CA PRO A 44 22.85 -7.06 6.10
C PRO A 44 21.66 -6.78 5.18
N TRP A 45 21.33 -5.51 5.00
CA TRP A 45 20.25 -5.13 4.11
C TRP A 45 20.68 -5.31 2.65
N PRO A 46 19.81 -5.83 1.78
CA PRO A 46 20.11 -5.91 0.35
C PRO A 46 20.27 -4.50 -0.22
N GLU A 47 21.20 -4.35 -1.16
CA GLU A 47 21.39 -3.12 -1.90
C GLU A 47 21.29 -3.41 -3.41
N PRO A 48 20.38 -2.75 -4.14
CA PRO A 48 19.44 -1.73 -3.66
C PRO A 48 18.25 -2.33 -2.87
N LEU A 49 17.76 -1.61 -1.87
CA LEU A 49 16.49 -1.89 -1.18
C LEU A 49 15.48 -0.78 -1.48
N TYR A 50 14.40 -1.12 -2.15
CA TYR A 50 13.39 -0.19 -2.64
C TYR A 50 12.15 -0.19 -1.76
N PHE A 51 11.56 0.98 -1.56
CA PHE A 51 10.24 1.18 -0.96
C PHE A 51 9.37 1.91 -1.98
N LEU A 52 8.32 1.25 -2.46
CA LEU A 52 7.38 1.81 -3.42
C LEU A 52 6.02 1.99 -2.74
N ASP A 53 5.44 3.17 -2.93
CA ASP A 53 4.11 3.50 -2.45
C ASP A 53 3.44 4.53 -3.37
N GLY A 54 2.11 4.56 -3.33
CA GLY A 54 1.28 5.45 -4.11
C GLY A 54 0.26 6.20 -3.25
N ARG A 55 -0.10 7.40 -3.69
CA ARG A 55 -1.11 8.26 -3.08
C ARG A 55 -2.13 8.66 -4.13
N GLU A 56 -3.39 8.73 -3.74
CA GLU A 56 -4.45 9.28 -4.56
C GLU A 56 -5.26 10.30 -3.78
N ARG A 57 -5.88 11.22 -4.51
CA ARG A 57 -6.77 12.24 -3.97
C ARG A 57 -7.87 12.53 -4.98
N THR A 58 -9.11 12.33 -4.57
CA THR A 58 -10.28 12.89 -5.26
C THR A 58 -10.23 14.42 -5.21
N GLU A 59 -10.44 15.07 -6.34
CA GLU A 59 -10.43 16.54 -6.47
C GLU A 59 -11.81 17.12 -6.81
N ALA A 60 -12.63 16.41 -7.60
CA ALA A 60 -14.05 16.76 -7.83
C ALA A 60 -14.83 15.63 -8.51
N LEU A 61 -16.14 15.62 -8.32
CA LEU A 61 -17.11 14.92 -9.16
C LEU A 61 -17.75 15.95 -10.11
N ILE A 62 -17.82 15.62 -11.40
CA ILE A 62 -18.37 16.49 -12.45
C ILE A 62 -19.44 15.76 -13.26
N SER A 63 -20.36 16.50 -13.87
CA SER A 63 -21.42 15.96 -14.73
C SER A 63 -21.61 16.77 -16.01
N ASP A 64 -21.89 16.10 -17.12
CA ASP A 64 -22.30 16.74 -18.38
C ASP A 64 -23.83 16.78 -18.57
N GLY A 65 -24.60 16.33 -17.57
CA GLY A 65 -26.05 16.22 -17.57
C GLY A 65 -26.56 14.79 -17.78
N GLU A 66 -25.75 13.92 -18.38
CA GLU A 66 -26.09 12.51 -18.61
C GLU A 66 -25.14 11.57 -17.86
N ARG A 67 -23.87 11.97 -17.73
CA ARG A 67 -22.80 11.14 -17.17
C ARG A 67 -22.13 11.84 -15.99
N LEU A 68 -21.44 11.02 -15.19
CA LEU A 68 -20.55 11.46 -14.13
C LEU A 68 -19.11 11.12 -14.50
N ALA A 69 -18.18 12.00 -14.13
CA ALA A 69 -16.75 11.73 -14.17
C ALA A 69 -16.08 12.21 -12.88
N LEU A 70 -15.03 11.49 -12.46
CA LEU A 70 -14.29 11.78 -11.25
C LEU A 70 -12.92 12.36 -11.59
N LEU A 71 -12.70 13.61 -11.21
CA LEU A 71 -11.40 14.27 -11.29
C LEU A 71 -10.59 13.90 -10.05
N GLY A 72 -9.38 13.41 -10.27
CA GLY A 72 -8.47 12.99 -9.21
C GLY A 72 -7.01 13.27 -9.55
N CYS A 73 -6.17 13.22 -8.53
CA CYS A 73 -4.72 13.23 -8.65
C CYS A 73 -4.17 11.94 -8.08
N VAL A 74 -3.30 11.28 -8.84
CA VAL A 74 -2.55 10.09 -8.43
C VAL A 74 -1.07 10.40 -8.45
N ALA A 75 -0.34 9.84 -7.50
CA ALA A 75 1.10 9.97 -7.40
C ALA A 75 1.70 8.65 -6.95
N ALA A 76 2.88 8.32 -7.45
CA ALA A 76 3.67 7.19 -6.96
C ALA A 76 5.14 7.59 -6.95
N GLY A 77 5.90 6.96 -6.08
CA GLY A 77 7.34 7.20 -6.01
C GLY A 77 8.07 6.08 -5.31
N THR A 78 9.39 6.14 -5.36
CA THR A 78 10.24 5.11 -4.77
C THR A 78 11.31 5.76 -3.92
N VAL A 79 11.52 5.24 -2.72
CA VAL A 79 12.71 5.51 -1.91
C VAL A 79 13.64 4.31 -2.04
N VAL A 80 14.93 4.57 -2.28
CA VAL A 80 15.96 3.53 -2.34
C VAL A 80 16.95 3.69 -1.19
N TRP A 81 17.29 2.58 -0.55
CA TRP A 81 18.45 2.44 0.30
C TRP A 81 19.61 1.87 -0.53
N GLU A 82 20.70 2.62 -0.59
CA GLU A 82 21.93 2.25 -1.31
C GLU A 82 23.10 3.11 -0.79
N GLY A 83 24.24 2.48 -0.51
CA GLY A 83 25.44 3.16 -0.02
C GLY A 83 25.23 3.84 1.34
N GLY A 84 24.48 3.21 2.25
CA GLY A 84 24.28 3.71 3.61
C GLY A 84 23.30 4.90 3.74
N ARG A 85 22.51 5.21 2.70
CA ARG A 85 21.58 6.34 2.70
C ARG A 85 20.26 6.03 2.00
N MET A 86 19.20 6.68 2.48
CA MET A 86 17.89 6.71 1.84
C MET A 86 17.84 7.86 0.82
N ARG A 87 17.40 7.58 -0.41
CA ARG A 87 17.22 8.57 -1.48
C ARG A 87 15.87 8.41 -2.16
N LEU A 88 15.18 9.52 -2.35
CA LEU A 88 13.97 9.57 -3.17
C LEU A 88 14.36 9.53 -4.66
N LEU A 89 13.82 8.57 -5.40
CA LEU A 89 13.82 8.56 -6.87
C LEU A 89 12.73 9.50 -7.39
N SER A 90 12.84 9.95 -8.65
CA SER A 90 11.89 10.89 -9.25
C SER A 90 10.44 10.39 -9.14
N PRO A 91 9.59 11.00 -8.29
CA PRO A 91 8.21 10.58 -8.16
C PRO A 91 7.39 11.12 -9.35
N VAL A 92 6.36 10.38 -9.70
CA VAL A 92 5.43 10.72 -10.78
C VAL A 92 4.12 11.18 -10.18
N VAL A 93 3.56 12.26 -10.72
CA VAL A 93 2.25 12.80 -10.35
C VAL A 93 1.44 13.01 -11.62
N ARG A 94 0.23 12.48 -11.66
CA ARG A 94 -0.71 12.63 -12.77
C ARG A 94 -2.06 13.08 -12.26
N ARG A 95 -2.76 13.88 -13.05
CA ARG A 95 -4.17 14.19 -12.84
C ARG A 95 -4.98 13.41 -13.86
N VAL A 96 -6.02 12.75 -13.37
CA VAL A 96 -6.83 11.81 -14.14
C VAL A 96 -8.30 12.15 -14.00
N GLY A 97 -9.04 12.04 -15.10
CA GLY A 97 -10.49 12.11 -15.12
C GLY A 97 -11.07 10.75 -15.42
N VAL A 98 -11.53 10.06 -14.38
CA VAL A 98 -12.14 8.74 -14.51
C VAL A 98 -13.53 8.90 -15.13
N GLY A 99 -13.83 8.14 -16.17
CA GLY A 99 -15.07 8.27 -16.94
C GLY A 99 -15.04 9.36 -18.01
N LEU A 100 -13.91 10.06 -18.19
CA LEU A 100 -13.70 10.94 -19.33
C LEU A 100 -13.27 10.14 -20.56
N GLU A 101 -13.73 10.56 -21.74
CA GLU A 101 -13.29 10.01 -23.04
C GLU A 101 -12.12 10.78 -23.64
N LYS A 102 -11.94 12.04 -23.25
CA LYS A 102 -10.93 12.96 -23.78
C LYS A 102 -10.30 13.74 -22.63
N PRO A 103 -9.05 14.23 -22.79
CA PRO A 103 -8.43 15.09 -21.82
C PRO A 103 -9.30 16.32 -21.52
N LEU A 104 -9.37 16.70 -20.25
CA LEU A 104 -10.10 17.88 -19.78
C LEU A 104 -9.14 18.90 -19.18
N ALA A 105 -9.08 20.08 -19.79
CA ALA A 105 -8.37 21.23 -19.22
C ALA A 105 -9.33 22.08 -18.37
N VAL A 106 -8.91 22.42 -17.15
CA VAL A 106 -9.66 23.25 -16.20
C VAL A 106 -8.71 24.29 -15.60
N GLY A 107 -8.69 25.48 -16.20
CA GLY A 107 -7.67 26.49 -15.87
C GLY A 107 -6.27 25.95 -16.21
N GLU A 108 -5.41 25.86 -15.20
CA GLU A 108 -4.04 25.31 -15.34
C GLU A 108 -3.96 23.79 -15.08
N LEU A 109 -5.09 23.14 -14.79
CA LEU A 109 -5.15 21.71 -14.52
C LEU A 109 -5.47 20.95 -15.81
N ALA A 110 -4.74 19.88 -16.08
CA ALA A 110 -5.02 18.95 -17.15
C ALA A 110 -5.32 17.57 -16.56
N TYR A 111 -6.48 16.99 -16.91
CA TYR A 111 -6.91 15.67 -16.49
C TYR A 111 -6.90 14.72 -17.67
N GLU A 112 -6.06 13.69 -17.61
CA GLU A 112 -6.00 12.64 -18.63
C GLU A 112 -7.14 11.63 -18.44
N PRO A 113 -7.76 11.14 -19.54
CA PRO A 113 -8.89 10.22 -19.44
C PRO A 113 -8.45 8.85 -18.92
N VAL A 114 -9.23 8.30 -17.99
CA VAL A 114 -9.09 6.93 -17.48
C VAL A 114 -10.46 6.25 -17.50
N PRO A 115 -10.57 4.98 -17.91
CA PRO A 115 -11.85 4.27 -17.90
C PRO A 115 -12.37 4.09 -16.46
N ALA A 116 -13.69 4.13 -16.29
CA ALA A 116 -14.32 3.68 -15.07
C ALA A 116 -14.20 2.15 -14.95
N ALA A 117 -14.05 1.64 -13.73
CA ALA A 117 -13.93 0.21 -13.45
C ALA A 117 -15.29 -0.47 -13.20
N GLY A 118 -16.39 0.22 -13.49
CA GLY A 118 -17.76 -0.22 -13.24
C GLY A 118 -18.73 0.95 -13.39
N GLU A 119 -19.98 0.73 -13.00
CA GLU A 119 -21.02 1.75 -13.04
C GLU A 119 -21.04 2.58 -11.75
N GLY A 120 -21.61 3.79 -11.86
CA GLY A 120 -21.82 4.67 -10.72
C GLY A 120 -20.54 5.20 -10.06
N LEU A 121 -20.71 5.77 -8.87
CA LEU A 121 -19.62 6.41 -8.12
C LEU A 121 -18.52 5.42 -7.69
N GLU A 122 -18.92 4.20 -7.33
CA GLU A 122 -18.01 3.14 -6.92
C GLU A 122 -17.06 2.74 -8.07
N GLY A 123 -17.59 2.60 -9.29
CA GLY A 123 -16.79 2.32 -10.48
C GLY A 123 -15.81 3.45 -10.82
N LEU A 124 -16.18 4.71 -10.57
CA LEU A 124 -15.29 5.85 -10.72
C LEU A 124 -14.17 5.88 -9.67
N GLN A 125 -14.49 5.58 -8.41
CA GLN A 125 -13.50 5.51 -7.32
C GLN A 125 -12.55 4.33 -7.49
N GLU A 126 -13.04 3.18 -7.91
CA GLU A 126 -12.19 2.04 -8.28
C GLU A 126 -11.31 2.37 -9.48
N GLY A 127 -11.81 3.09 -10.49
CA GLY A 127 -10.98 3.56 -11.61
C GLY A 127 -9.82 4.48 -11.15
N LEU A 128 -10.05 5.34 -10.15
CA LEU A 128 -8.99 6.16 -9.55
C LEU A 128 -7.94 5.30 -8.83
N ARG A 129 -8.39 4.29 -8.06
CA ARG A 129 -7.52 3.31 -7.40
C ARG A 129 -6.69 2.52 -8.41
N GLN A 130 -7.29 2.11 -9.53
CA GLN A 130 -6.59 1.42 -10.62
C GLN A 130 -5.58 2.33 -11.30
N ALA A 131 -5.87 3.61 -11.50
CA ALA A 131 -4.90 4.56 -12.04
C ALA A 131 -3.68 4.72 -11.13
N ARG A 132 -3.87 4.77 -9.80
CA ARG A 132 -2.77 4.78 -8.82
C ARG A 132 -1.96 3.49 -8.87
N ALA A 133 -2.63 2.33 -8.83
CA ALA A 133 -1.98 1.02 -8.88
C ALA A 133 -1.22 0.81 -10.21
N GLY A 134 -1.75 1.31 -11.33
CA GLY A 134 -1.06 1.29 -12.62
C GLY A 134 0.24 2.08 -12.59
N LEU A 135 0.24 3.25 -11.94
CA LEU A 135 1.44 4.06 -11.78
C LEU A 135 2.49 3.38 -10.88
N GLU A 136 2.06 2.73 -9.80
CA GLU A 136 2.94 1.89 -8.97
C GLU A 136 3.56 0.75 -9.80
N GLN A 137 2.77 0.08 -10.65
CA GLN A 137 3.26 -0.99 -11.53
C GLN A 137 4.25 -0.49 -12.60
N GLU A 138 4.01 0.68 -13.19
CA GLU A 138 4.94 1.32 -14.12
C GLU A 138 6.31 1.52 -13.44
N LEU A 139 6.33 2.14 -12.25
CA LEU A 139 7.56 2.36 -11.51
C LEU A 139 8.23 1.05 -11.08
N ALA A 140 7.46 0.05 -10.62
CA ALA A 140 8.00 -1.23 -10.18
C ALA A 140 8.80 -1.95 -11.27
N LYS A 141 8.41 -1.80 -12.55
CA LYS A 141 9.08 -2.40 -13.72
C LYS A 141 10.41 -1.72 -14.05
N GLU A 142 10.57 -0.44 -13.71
CA GLU A 142 11.80 0.31 -13.94
C GLU A 142 12.89 0.00 -12.90
N LEU A 143 12.52 -0.58 -11.77
CA LEU A 143 13.44 -0.97 -10.71
C LEU A 143 14.12 -2.29 -11.08
N VAL A 144 15.45 -2.28 -11.14
CA VAL A 144 16.27 -3.44 -11.53
C VAL A 144 17.05 -3.97 -10.33
N GLY A 145 17.05 -5.29 -10.15
CA GLY A 145 17.75 -5.95 -9.05
C GLY A 145 17.21 -5.57 -7.66
N GLY A 146 17.95 -5.96 -6.63
CA GLY A 146 17.65 -5.62 -5.24
C GLY A 146 16.37 -6.25 -4.69
N LEU A 147 15.91 -5.73 -3.55
CA LEU A 147 14.65 -6.11 -2.90
C LEU A 147 13.64 -4.97 -3.00
N LEU A 148 12.41 -5.27 -3.42
CA LEU A 148 11.29 -4.34 -3.36
C LEU A 148 10.43 -4.59 -2.12
N VAL A 149 10.13 -3.54 -1.36
CA VAL A 149 9.18 -3.54 -0.26
C VAL A 149 7.98 -2.66 -0.63
N VAL A 150 6.77 -3.18 -0.47
CA VAL A 150 5.51 -2.46 -0.76
C VAL A 150 4.60 -2.42 0.47
N ASP A 151 3.90 -1.30 0.68
CA ASP A 151 2.87 -1.16 1.72
C ASP A 151 1.57 -1.78 1.23
N GLY A 152 1.30 -2.99 1.71
CA GLY A 152 0.11 -3.75 1.41
C GLY A 152 0.39 -5.08 0.72
N PRO A 153 -0.69 -5.72 0.25
CA PRO A 153 -0.63 -7.00 -0.45
C PRO A 153 0.29 -6.97 -1.67
N VAL A 154 1.10 -8.02 -1.89
CA VAL A 154 1.85 -8.21 -3.13
C VAL A 154 0.86 -8.41 -4.29
N ARG A 155 0.79 -7.42 -5.18
CA ARG A 155 -0.08 -7.44 -6.38
C ARG A 155 0.71 -7.43 -7.68
N ALA A 156 1.93 -6.90 -7.64
CA ALA A 156 2.78 -6.76 -8.81
C ALA A 156 3.75 -7.94 -8.89
N VAL A 157 3.82 -8.56 -10.07
CA VAL A 157 4.93 -9.43 -10.43
C VAL A 157 6.00 -8.54 -11.04
N ARG A 158 7.12 -8.41 -10.34
CA ARG A 158 8.37 -7.88 -10.91
C ARG A 158 9.38 -9.00 -11.01
N GLU A 159 10.41 -8.80 -11.81
CA GLU A 159 11.59 -9.65 -11.74
C GLU A 159 12.36 -9.33 -10.45
N GLY A 160 12.67 -10.38 -9.68
CA GLY A 160 13.39 -10.29 -8.40
C GLY A 160 12.49 -10.34 -7.15
N PRO A 161 13.11 -10.36 -5.96
CA PRO A 161 12.39 -10.55 -4.70
C PRO A 161 11.53 -9.34 -4.32
N VAL A 162 10.36 -9.62 -3.73
CA VAL A 162 9.41 -8.61 -3.25
C VAL A 162 8.84 -9.01 -1.89
N LEU A 163 8.77 -8.05 -0.98
CA LEU A 163 8.08 -8.18 0.30
C LEU A 163 6.91 -7.21 0.34
N GLY A 164 5.69 -7.73 0.47
CA GLY A 164 4.54 -6.95 0.89
C GLY A 164 4.43 -6.98 2.40
N TYR A 165 4.21 -5.84 3.03
CA TYR A 165 3.88 -5.78 4.45
C TYR A 165 2.46 -5.26 4.63
N ILE A 166 1.67 -5.92 5.47
CA ILE A 166 0.27 -5.63 5.68
C ILE A 166 0.08 -5.27 7.14
N LYS A 167 -0.41 -4.04 7.35
CA LYS A 167 -0.90 -3.55 8.65
C LYS A 167 -2.13 -4.38 9.02
N THR A 168 -1.95 -5.34 9.92
CA THR A 168 -2.95 -6.38 10.18
C THR A 168 -4.25 -5.78 10.73
N HIS A 169 -5.30 -5.84 9.91
CA HIS A 169 -6.68 -6.03 10.36
C HIS A 169 -6.92 -7.54 10.26
N TRP A 170 -7.47 -8.17 11.30
CA TRP A 170 -7.56 -9.63 11.46
C TRP A 170 -8.36 -10.32 10.34
N VAL A 171 -7.73 -10.58 9.20
CA VAL A 171 -8.19 -11.61 8.28
C VAL A 171 -7.67 -12.93 8.82
N ARG A 172 -8.58 -13.80 9.26
CA ARG A 172 -8.28 -15.09 9.88
C ARG A 172 -7.79 -16.10 8.84
N TYR A 173 -6.52 -15.99 8.45
CA TYR A 173 -5.85 -17.04 7.67
C TYR A 173 -5.43 -18.24 8.53
N LEU A 174 -5.37 -18.03 9.85
CA LEU A 174 -4.96 -19.03 10.82
C LEU A 174 -6.19 -19.63 11.49
N PRO A 175 -6.20 -20.96 11.74
CA PRO A 175 -7.12 -21.55 12.70
C PRO A 175 -6.83 -21.00 14.13
N LYS A 176 -7.79 -21.21 15.05
CA LYS A 176 -7.75 -20.57 16.38
C LYS A 176 -6.55 -21.00 17.20
N GLU A 177 -6.13 -22.24 17.05
CA GLU A 177 -4.99 -22.85 17.73
C GLU A 177 -3.69 -22.12 17.34
N GLU A 178 -3.49 -21.88 16.05
CA GLU A 178 -2.32 -21.18 15.49
C GLU A 178 -2.33 -19.67 15.80
N GLU A 179 -3.52 -19.05 15.92
CA GLU A 179 -3.64 -17.64 16.34
C GLU A 179 -3.04 -17.39 17.74
N ALA A 180 -2.97 -18.40 18.60
CA ALA A 180 -2.40 -18.26 19.94
C ALA A 180 -0.93 -17.81 19.90
N LEU A 181 -0.16 -18.30 18.93
CA LEU A 181 1.24 -17.93 18.74
C LEU A 181 1.40 -16.43 18.46
N LEU A 182 0.47 -15.83 17.70
CA LEU A 182 0.53 -14.40 17.40
C LEU A 182 0.58 -13.55 18.67
N ARG A 183 -0.15 -13.95 19.71
CA ARG A 183 -0.19 -13.25 21.00
C ARG A 183 1.08 -13.47 21.83
N ALA A 184 1.77 -14.58 21.60
CA ALA A 184 2.98 -14.96 22.33
C ALA A 184 4.26 -14.40 21.70
N LEU A 185 4.24 -13.99 20.42
CA LEU A 185 5.42 -13.42 19.74
C LEU A 185 6.00 -12.22 20.48
N ALA A 186 7.26 -12.31 20.87
CA ALA A 186 8.07 -11.21 21.36
C ALA A 186 8.56 -10.31 20.21
N PRO A 187 8.87 -9.02 20.46
CA PRO A 187 9.47 -8.14 19.46
C PRO A 187 10.71 -8.75 18.81
N GLY A 188 10.75 -8.76 17.47
CA GLY A 188 11.83 -9.40 16.71
C GLY A 188 11.64 -10.89 16.44
N GLU A 189 10.51 -11.47 16.84
CA GLU A 189 10.12 -12.83 16.47
C GLU A 189 9.10 -12.84 15.33
N ARG A 190 9.07 -13.96 14.59
CA ARG A 190 8.05 -14.27 13.58
C ARG A 190 7.39 -15.63 13.82
N THR A 191 6.22 -15.82 13.24
CA THR A 191 5.68 -17.16 13.03
C THR A 191 6.46 -17.89 11.93
N PRO A 192 6.32 -19.21 11.84
CA PRO A 192 6.66 -19.94 10.63
C PRO A 192 5.81 -19.44 9.45
N ALA A 193 6.33 -19.62 8.25
CA ALA A 193 5.66 -19.27 7.01
C ALA A 193 4.55 -20.28 6.69
N PHE A 194 3.45 -19.76 6.18
CA PHE A 194 2.30 -20.51 5.70
C PHE A 194 1.89 -20.00 4.31
N ARG A 195 1.20 -20.84 3.56
CA ARG A 195 0.76 -20.52 2.20
C ARG A 195 -0.54 -19.74 2.22
N VAL A 196 -0.60 -18.68 1.44
CA VAL A 196 -1.82 -17.93 1.11
C VAL A 196 -2.04 -17.99 -0.40
N ARG A 197 -3.26 -18.30 -0.83
CA ARG A 197 -3.67 -18.16 -2.23
C ARG A 197 -4.49 -16.89 -2.41
N ARG A 198 -4.13 -16.07 -3.40
CA ARG A 198 -4.88 -14.85 -3.73
C ARG A 198 -4.83 -14.59 -5.23
N GLN A 199 -6.00 -14.50 -5.85
CA GLN A 199 -6.13 -14.17 -7.28
C GLN A 199 -5.23 -15.03 -8.19
N GLY A 200 -5.13 -16.33 -7.90
CA GLY A 200 -4.29 -17.28 -8.65
C GLY A 200 -2.79 -17.26 -8.30
N MET A 201 -2.34 -16.39 -7.39
CA MET A 201 -0.97 -16.36 -6.89
C MET A 201 -0.84 -17.16 -5.60
N GLU A 202 0.22 -17.97 -5.49
CA GLU A 202 0.64 -18.59 -4.24
C GLU A 202 1.71 -17.73 -3.56
N LEU A 203 1.45 -17.37 -2.31
CA LEU A 203 2.29 -16.50 -1.48
C LEU A 203 2.77 -17.27 -0.26
N ALA A 204 4.03 -17.10 0.11
CA ALA A 204 4.50 -17.40 1.45
C ALA A 204 4.21 -16.20 2.35
N SER A 205 3.57 -16.44 3.49
CA SER A 205 3.12 -15.41 4.43
C SER A 205 3.54 -15.77 5.84
N TRP A 206 3.94 -14.79 6.64
CA TRP A 206 4.25 -14.95 8.06
C TRP A 206 3.85 -13.68 8.83
N TYR A 207 3.71 -13.80 10.14
CA TYR A 207 3.52 -12.66 11.02
C TYR A 207 4.82 -12.39 11.77
N LEU A 208 5.16 -11.13 12.00
CA LEU A 208 6.25 -10.73 12.87
C LEU A 208 5.79 -9.65 13.86
N ARG A 209 6.49 -9.56 14.98
CA ARG A 209 6.23 -8.55 16.00
C ARG A 209 7.27 -7.43 15.94
N LEU A 210 6.81 -6.22 15.68
CA LEU A 210 7.62 -5.01 15.71
C LEU A 210 7.90 -4.56 17.15
N PRO A 211 9.07 -3.98 17.42
CA PRO A 211 9.30 -3.24 18.65
C PRO A 211 8.37 -2.04 18.67
N LEU A 212 7.78 -1.81 19.83
CA LEU A 212 6.94 -0.65 20.08
C LEU A 212 7.39 -0.12 21.45
N PRO A 213 7.87 1.13 21.54
CA PRO A 213 8.27 1.73 22.81
C PRO A 213 7.22 2.73 23.36
N PRO A 214 7.12 2.94 24.69
CA PRO A 214 7.77 2.17 25.75
C PRO A 214 7.13 0.80 25.93
N GLU A 215 7.91 -0.21 26.29
CA GLU A 215 7.47 -1.58 26.57
C GLU A 215 6.40 -1.61 27.69
N GLY A 216 5.33 -2.40 27.52
CA GLY A 216 4.20 -2.44 28.46
C GLY A 216 3.02 -3.25 27.95
N VAL A 217 1.91 -3.23 28.71
CA VAL A 217 0.66 -3.90 28.34
C VAL A 217 0.03 -3.22 27.14
N ARG A 218 -0.29 -4.00 26.11
CA ARG A 218 -0.87 -3.50 24.87
C ARG A 218 -1.99 -4.39 24.39
N PRO A 219 -2.89 -3.86 23.55
CA PRO A 219 -3.74 -4.71 22.74
C PRO A 219 -2.89 -5.75 22.00
N PRO A 220 -3.26 -7.05 22.00
CA PRO A 220 -2.47 -8.13 21.41
C PRO A 220 -2.02 -7.92 19.95
N GLU A 221 -2.77 -7.10 19.21
CA GLU A 221 -2.54 -6.72 17.82
C GLU A 221 -1.45 -5.66 17.62
N SER A 222 -1.05 -4.97 18.69
CA SER A 222 -0.14 -3.84 18.63
C SER A 222 1.24 -4.26 18.16
N GLY A 223 1.65 -3.77 16.99
CA GLY A 223 2.94 -4.11 16.40
C GLY A 223 2.99 -5.48 15.73
N LEU A 224 1.87 -6.18 15.56
CA LEU A 224 1.83 -7.26 14.56
C LEU A 224 1.95 -6.67 13.16
N LEU A 225 2.75 -7.33 12.34
CA LEU A 225 2.91 -7.05 10.93
C LEU A 225 2.82 -8.37 10.19
N ARG A 226 1.94 -8.47 9.20
CA ARG A 226 1.97 -9.62 8.29
C ARG A 226 2.88 -9.28 7.12
N VAL A 227 3.77 -10.19 6.78
CA VAL A 227 4.67 -10.06 5.64
C VAL A 227 4.40 -11.20 4.69
N GLU A 228 4.45 -10.91 3.39
CA GLU A 228 4.27 -11.92 2.35
C GLU A 228 5.20 -11.70 1.16
N THR A 229 5.54 -12.78 0.48
CA THR A 229 6.32 -12.83 -0.76
C THR A 229 5.69 -13.86 -1.70
N PRO A 230 5.82 -13.71 -3.02
CA PRO A 230 5.56 -14.81 -3.95
C PRO A 230 6.31 -16.08 -3.52
N LEU A 231 5.65 -17.23 -3.65
CA LEU A 231 6.25 -18.52 -3.29
C LEU A 231 7.40 -18.91 -4.24
N GLN A 232 7.50 -18.26 -5.40
CA GLN A 232 8.62 -18.40 -6.31
C GLN A 232 9.88 -17.75 -5.72
N GLY A 233 10.89 -18.57 -5.39
CA GLY A 233 12.18 -18.12 -4.86
C GLY A 233 12.41 -18.57 -3.43
N ASP A 234 13.44 -17.99 -2.80
CA ASP A 234 13.83 -18.32 -1.41
C ASP A 234 13.05 -17.47 -0.40
N PHE A 235 11.81 -17.88 -0.13
CA PHE A 235 10.98 -17.21 0.87
C PHE A 235 11.57 -17.31 2.29
N GLY A 236 12.35 -18.36 2.58
CA GLY A 236 12.95 -18.59 3.90
C GLY A 236 13.98 -17.51 4.22
N ALA A 237 14.90 -17.24 3.27
CA ALA A 237 15.86 -16.16 3.40
C ALA A 237 15.17 -14.79 3.55
N LEU A 238 14.08 -14.54 2.80
CA LEU A 238 13.30 -13.30 2.92
C LEU A 238 12.56 -13.20 4.26
N ALA A 239 12.06 -14.31 4.80
CA ALA A 239 11.42 -14.35 6.11
C ALA A 239 12.41 -14.03 7.23
N ASP A 240 13.62 -14.57 7.16
CA ASP A 240 14.67 -14.28 8.15
C ASP A 240 15.21 -12.84 8.00
N LEU A 241 15.40 -12.37 6.76
CA LEU A 241 15.78 -10.98 6.46
C LEU A 241 14.73 -9.98 6.99
N SER A 242 13.45 -10.33 6.95
CA SER A 242 12.36 -9.47 7.44
C SER A 242 12.54 -9.06 8.90
N LEU A 243 13.14 -9.93 9.73
CA LEU A 243 13.45 -9.66 11.14
C LEU A 243 14.57 -8.60 11.31
N SER A 244 15.43 -8.43 10.32
CA SER A 244 16.47 -7.38 10.31
C SER A 244 15.99 -6.06 9.71
N LEU A 245 15.00 -6.12 8.81
CA LEU A 245 14.46 -4.95 8.11
C LEU A 245 13.38 -4.24 8.94
N PHE A 246 12.27 -4.92 9.21
CA PHE A 246 11.07 -4.24 9.68
C PHE A 246 11.20 -3.63 11.09
N PRO A 247 11.82 -4.30 12.08
CA PRO A 247 12.09 -3.68 13.38
C PRO A 247 12.91 -2.39 13.30
N ALA A 248 13.91 -2.33 12.43
CA ALA A 248 14.76 -1.15 12.26
C ALA A 248 14.06 -0.02 11.48
N LEU A 249 13.07 -0.35 10.66
CA LEU A 249 12.28 0.59 9.87
C LEU A 249 10.99 1.03 10.55
N ALA A 250 10.61 0.39 11.65
CA ALA A 250 9.41 0.69 12.43
C ALA A 250 9.40 2.14 12.91
N SER A 251 8.24 2.79 12.82
CA SER A 251 8.09 4.15 13.38
C SER A 251 7.96 4.13 14.90
N HIS A 252 8.26 5.27 15.51
CA HIS A 252 8.11 5.48 16.94
C HIS A 252 6.80 6.21 17.23
N PRO A 253 6.01 5.84 18.26
CA PRO A 253 4.71 6.48 18.58
C PRO A 253 4.75 8.00 18.76
N VAL A 254 5.84 8.50 19.35
CA VAL A 254 6.12 9.95 19.47
C VAL A 254 6.15 10.66 18.11
N LYS A 255 6.54 9.98 17.03
CA LYS A 255 6.69 10.55 15.69
C LYS A 255 5.51 10.25 14.75
N ASP A 256 4.83 9.14 14.95
CA ASP A 256 3.70 8.72 14.11
C ASP A 256 2.62 8.05 14.98
N PRO A 257 1.38 8.57 15.03
CA PRO A 257 0.29 7.91 15.74
C PRO A 257 -0.05 6.53 15.14
N ARG A 258 0.37 6.26 13.89
CA ARG A 258 0.23 4.96 13.20
C ARG A 258 1.41 4.01 13.47
N ALA A 259 2.29 4.36 14.41
CA ALA A 259 3.38 3.49 14.83
C ALA A 259 2.87 2.19 15.48
N PRO A 260 3.66 1.11 15.44
CA PRO A 260 4.98 0.98 14.79
C PRO A 260 4.88 0.55 13.31
N GLN A 261 3.67 0.24 12.86
CA GLN A 261 3.39 -0.45 11.60
C GLN A 261 3.56 0.44 10.37
N ASN A 262 3.60 1.77 10.54
CA ASN A 262 3.94 2.69 9.46
C ASN A 262 5.46 2.84 9.34
N LEU A 263 6.08 2.18 8.37
CA LEU A 263 7.54 2.22 8.22
C LEU A 263 8.02 3.63 7.89
N LEU A 264 9.16 4.04 8.46
CA LEU A 264 9.70 5.39 8.30
C LEU A 264 9.95 5.79 6.83
N PRO A 265 10.52 4.93 5.94
CA PRO A 265 10.71 5.28 4.54
C PRO A 265 9.37 5.53 3.82
N VAL A 266 8.37 4.70 4.08
CA VAL A 266 7.04 4.82 3.45
C VAL A 266 6.33 6.08 3.96
N GLY A 267 6.31 6.33 5.27
CA GLY A 267 5.75 7.57 5.80
C GLY A 267 6.46 8.83 5.28
N GLY A 268 7.76 8.76 5.03
CA GLY A 268 8.52 9.84 4.36
C GLY A 268 8.09 10.05 2.91
N LEU A 269 7.97 8.96 2.16
CA LEU A 269 7.50 8.97 0.78
C LEU A 269 6.06 9.51 0.68
N GLU A 270 5.13 9.03 1.50
CA GLU A 270 3.74 9.50 1.55
C GLU A 270 3.67 11.03 1.71
N ARG A 271 4.47 11.59 2.64
CA ARG A 271 4.52 13.05 2.88
C ARG A 271 5.01 13.81 1.65
N GLU A 272 6.05 13.31 1.00
CA GLU A 272 6.63 13.95 -0.18
C GLU A 272 5.70 13.86 -1.40
N LEU A 273 5.05 12.71 -1.63
CA LEU A 273 4.04 12.57 -2.67
C LEU A 273 2.89 13.55 -2.45
N SER A 274 2.41 13.67 -1.20
CA SER A 274 1.35 14.63 -0.82
C SER A 274 1.72 16.07 -1.16
N ARG A 275 2.98 16.45 -0.88
CA ARG A 275 3.50 17.79 -1.17
C ARG A 275 3.50 18.06 -2.67
N ARG A 276 3.88 17.07 -3.48
CA ARG A 276 3.94 17.19 -4.96
C ARG A 276 2.58 17.18 -5.63
N MET A 277 1.58 16.56 -5.02
CA MET A 277 0.18 16.65 -5.49
C MET A 277 -0.41 18.07 -5.34
N GLY A 278 0.26 18.97 -4.61
CA GLY A 278 -0.17 20.36 -4.43
C GLY A 278 -1.31 20.53 -3.42
N SER A 279 -1.74 21.78 -3.20
CA SER A 279 -2.76 22.13 -2.21
C SER A 279 -4.18 21.79 -2.69
N ARG A 280 -4.93 21.06 -1.85
CA ARG A 280 -6.35 20.74 -2.09
C ARG A 280 -7.20 22.00 -2.24
N GLU A 281 -6.96 23.01 -1.42
CA GLU A 281 -7.74 24.26 -1.42
C GLU A 281 -7.51 25.10 -2.68
N VAL A 282 -6.28 25.10 -3.22
CA VAL A 282 -5.97 25.79 -4.48
C VAL A 282 -6.68 25.10 -5.64
N VAL A 283 -6.58 23.77 -5.72
CA VAL A 283 -7.25 22.97 -6.75
C VAL A 283 -8.77 23.14 -6.67
N ALA A 284 -9.36 22.99 -5.48
CA ALA A 284 -10.80 23.12 -5.28
C ALA A 284 -11.33 24.49 -5.73
N ARG A 285 -10.63 25.58 -5.40
CA ARG A 285 -10.97 26.93 -5.86
C ARG A 285 -10.89 27.06 -7.38
N MET A 286 -9.89 26.45 -8.01
CA MET A 286 -9.73 26.49 -9.47
C MET A 286 -10.86 25.72 -10.18
N LEU A 287 -11.23 24.55 -9.66
CA LEU A 287 -12.34 23.74 -10.19
C LEU A 287 -13.68 24.47 -10.02
N ALA A 288 -13.95 25.02 -8.82
CA ALA A 288 -15.16 25.80 -8.57
C ALA A 288 -15.28 27.02 -9.51
N ARG A 289 -14.17 27.73 -9.76
CA ARG A 289 -14.15 28.91 -10.64
C ARG A 289 -14.51 28.58 -12.09
N HIS A 290 -14.01 27.46 -12.62
CA HIS A 290 -14.12 27.13 -14.04
C HIS A 290 -15.28 26.18 -14.37
N LEU A 291 -15.69 25.32 -13.43
CA LEU A 291 -16.74 24.32 -13.64
C LEU A 291 -18.01 24.58 -12.81
N GLY A 292 -17.97 25.51 -11.83
CA GLY A 292 -19.12 25.81 -10.97
C GLY A 292 -20.17 26.75 -11.58
N ARG A 293 -20.10 27.04 -12.89
CA ARG A 293 -21.04 27.93 -13.60
C ARG A 293 -21.94 27.16 -14.56
#